data_AF-A0AA92DLH9-F1
#
_entry.id   AF-A0AA92DLH9-F1
#
_cell.length_a   1.000
_cell.length_b   1.000
_cell.length_c   1.000
_cell.angle_alpha   90.00
_cell.angle_beta   90.00
_cell.angle_gamma   90.00
#
_symmetry.space_group_name_H-M   'P 1'
#
loop_
_entity.id
_entity.type
_entity.pdbx_description
1 polymer ?
#
loop_
_entity_poly.entity_id
_entity_poly.type
_entity_poly.pdbx_seq_one_letter_code
_entity_poly.pdbx_strand_id
1 'polypeptide(L)'
;AKNHGQLMALVDALADLTGMEHDWRDKTLALLVESAVERQQAIASDHPIVDEFWDAVEFMGLAALDHARSKDGIIALNLNQVMAQAQKAGQAMPTLLELKRHLKDARSRPFIEIKTVRSELPGFETVKCWIFKAPKEDRL
;
A
#
# COMPACT_ATOMS: atom_id res chain seq x y z
N ALA A 1 10.01 11.51 13.81
CA ALA A 1 10.69 11.01 15.03
C ALA A 1 10.96 12.10 16.07
N LYS A 2 11.65 13.21 15.76
CA LYS A 2 12.09 14.17 16.80
C LYS A 2 10.96 14.88 17.60
N ASN A 3 9.78 15.12 17.03
CA ASN A 3 8.71 15.90 17.69
C ASN A 3 7.89 15.11 18.73
N HIS A 4 7.48 13.87 18.44
CA HIS A 4 6.60 13.10 19.34
C HIS A 4 7.34 12.62 20.59
N GLY A 5 8.61 12.21 20.46
CA GLY A 5 9.43 11.83 21.62
C GLY A 5 9.67 13.00 22.59
N GLN A 6 9.82 14.23 22.09
CA GLN A 6 9.93 15.43 22.91
C GLN A 6 8.61 15.77 23.62
N LEU A 7 7.47 15.60 22.94
CA LEU A 7 6.14 15.80 23.53
C LEU A 7 5.84 14.76 24.62
N MET A 8 6.21 13.50 24.41
CA MET A 8 6.05 12.45 25.43
C MET A 8 6.87 12.75 26.69
N ALA A 9 8.14 13.15 26.53
CA ALA A 9 8.99 13.52 27.66
C ALA A 9 8.45 14.75 28.42
N LEU A 10 7.83 15.71 27.70
CA LEU A 10 7.18 16.87 28.31
C LEU A 10 5.92 16.47 29.10
N VAL A 11 5.07 15.61 28.55
CA VAL A 11 3.87 15.10 29.24
C VAL A 11 4.27 14.37 30.52
N ASP A 12 5.34 13.57 30.46
CA ASP A 12 5.87 12.86 31.62
C ASP A 12 6.32 13.82 32.73
N ALA A 13 7.15 14.80 32.39
CA ALA A 13 7.64 15.80 33.34
C ALA A 13 6.52 16.69 33.92
N LEU A 14 5.49 17.01 33.12
CA LEU A 14 4.36 17.81 33.58
C LEU A 14 3.45 17.03 34.54
N ALA A 15 3.29 15.72 34.32
CA ALA A 15 2.49 14.89 35.22
C ALA A 15 3.08 14.87 36.64
N ASP A 16 4.41 14.72 36.74
CA ASP A 16 5.13 14.76 38.02
C ASP A 16 5.04 16.12 38.71
N LEU A 17 5.14 17.22 37.96
CA LEU A 17 5.14 18.58 38.51
C LEU A 17 3.74 19.01 39.00
N THR A 18 2.69 18.52 38.35
CA THR A 18 1.31 18.98 38.59
C THR A 18 0.49 18.02 39.45
N GLY A 19 1.01 16.82 39.75
CA GLY A 19 0.25 15.77 40.41
C GLY A 19 -0.89 15.24 39.55
N MET A 20 -0.68 15.21 38.22
CA MET A 20 -1.67 14.72 37.27
C MET A 20 -2.02 13.26 37.58
N GLU A 21 -3.32 12.94 37.56
CA GLU A 21 -3.78 11.59 37.76
C GLU A 21 -3.24 10.66 36.65
N HIS A 22 -2.68 9.52 37.06
CA HIS A 22 -1.92 8.62 36.18
C HIS A 22 -2.70 8.14 34.95
N ASP A 23 -4.02 7.97 35.05
CA ASP A 23 -4.87 7.53 33.93
C ASP A 23 -4.87 8.56 32.77
N TRP A 24 -4.81 9.85 33.08
CA TRP A 24 -4.75 10.91 32.07
C TRP A 24 -3.39 10.97 31.39
N ARG A 25 -2.31 10.78 32.16
CA ARG A 25 -0.95 10.67 31.64
C ARG A 25 -0.85 9.50 30.65
N ASP A 26 -1.30 8.33 31.05
CA ASP A 26 -1.16 7.11 30.26
C ASP A 26 -1.99 7.16 28.97
N LYS A 27 -3.22 7.70 29.04
CA LYS A 27 -4.05 7.96 27.84
C LYS A 27 -3.40 8.95 26.89
N THR A 28 -2.80 10.03 27.41
CA THR A 28 -2.14 11.05 26.59
C THR A 28 -0.89 10.50 25.91
N LEU A 29 -0.09 9.70 26.61
CA LEU A 29 1.08 9.04 26.05
C LEU A 29 0.68 8.00 24.99
N ALA A 30 -0.37 7.21 25.23
CA ALA A 30 -0.89 6.25 24.27
C ALA A 30 -1.34 6.93 22.96
N LEU A 31 -2.09 8.04 23.08
CA LEU A 31 -2.50 8.83 21.92
C LEU A 31 -1.31 9.39 21.13
N LEU A 32 -0.29 9.90 21.82
CA LEU A 32 0.92 10.42 21.16
C LEU A 32 1.70 9.32 20.42
N VAL A 33 1.71 8.10 20.95
CA VAL A 33 2.31 6.93 20.28
C VAL A 33 1.50 6.55 19.04
N GLU A 34 0.17 6.47 19.17
CA GLU A 34 -0.72 6.19 18.05
C GLU A 34 -0.57 7.24 16.95
N SER A 35 -0.63 8.53 17.27
CA SER A 35 -0.41 9.62 16.32
C SER A 35 0.98 9.60 15.68
N ALA A 36 2.01 9.15 16.41
CA ALA A 36 3.35 8.98 15.84
C ALA A 36 3.39 7.83 14.82
N VAL A 37 2.71 6.73 15.11
CA VAL A 37 2.56 5.57 14.21
C VAL A 37 1.74 5.95 12.98
N GLU A 38 0.59 6.60 13.17
CA GLU A 38 -0.28 7.10 12.09
C GLU A 38 0.46 8.09 11.20
N ARG A 39 1.22 9.05 11.76
CA ARG A 39 2.03 9.97 10.96
C ARG A 39 3.14 9.26 10.19
N GLN A 40 3.76 8.24 10.77
CA GLN A 40 4.76 7.42 10.08
C GLN A 40 4.12 6.66 8.90
N GLN A 41 2.83 6.31 9.00
CA GLN A 41 2.05 5.66 7.95
C GLN A 41 1.47 6.66 6.93
N ALA A 42 1.19 7.90 7.33
CA ALA A 42 0.46 8.90 6.55
C ALA A 42 1.33 9.82 5.66
N ILE A 43 2.66 9.82 5.81
CA ILE A 43 3.54 10.71 5.03
C ILE A 43 4.20 9.96 3.88
N ALA A 44 3.43 9.78 2.82
CA ALA A 44 3.75 10.16 1.44
C ALA A 44 2.75 9.47 0.50
N SER A 45 2.00 10.25 -0.29
CA SER A 45 1.24 9.71 -1.43
C SER A 45 2.18 8.91 -2.32
N ASP A 46 1.66 7.93 -3.05
CA ASP A 46 2.47 7.19 -4.01
C ASP A 46 3.06 8.12 -5.08
N HIS A 47 4.07 7.62 -5.79
CA HIS A 47 4.61 8.35 -6.93
C HIS A 47 3.51 8.46 -8.01
N PRO A 48 3.33 9.58 -8.73
CA PRO A 48 2.24 9.73 -9.72
C PRO A 48 2.13 8.59 -10.75
N ILE A 49 3.26 8.02 -11.17
CA ILE A 49 3.31 6.82 -12.05
C ILE A 49 2.64 5.59 -11.44
N VAL A 50 2.74 5.40 -10.13
CA VAL A 50 2.09 4.28 -9.41
C VAL A 50 0.58 4.53 -9.35
N ASP A 51 0.16 5.77 -9.09
CA ASP A 51 -1.26 6.14 -9.10
C ASP A 51 -1.86 5.93 -10.50
N GLU A 52 -1.25 6.49 -11.55
CA GLU A 52 -1.68 6.33 -12.94
C GLU A 52 -1.76 4.85 -13.37
N PHE A 53 -0.78 4.04 -12.96
CA PHE A 53 -0.81 2.60 -13.20
C PHE A 53 -2.04 1.94 -12.58
N TRP A 54 -2.33 2.25 -11.32
CA TRP A 54 -3.43 1.64 -10.61
C TRP A 54 -4.79 2.13 -11.08
N ASP A 55 -4.93 3.40 -11.46
CA ASP A 55 -6.13 3.94 -12.09
C ASP A 55 -6.44 3.20 -13.40
N ALA A 56 -5.42 2.94 -14.22
CA ALA A 56 -5.59 2.19 -15.45
C ALA A 56 -5.99 0.72 -15.18
N VAL A 57 -5.40 0.08 -14.17
CA VAL A 57 -5.76 -1.29 -13.75
C VAL A 57 -7.21 -1.34 -13.24
N GLU A 58 -7.63 -0.35 -12.46
CA GLU A 58 -9.00 -0.25 -11.94
C GLU A 58 -10.01 -0.04 -13.07
N PHE A 59 -9.70 0.83 -14.03
CA PHE A 59 -10.51 1.04 -15.24
C PHE A 59 -10.69 -0.24 -16.06
N MET A 60 -9.62 -1.03 -16.23
CA MET A 60 -9.67 -2.31 -16.95
C MET A 60 -10.34 -3.43 -16.14
N GLY A 61 -10.38 -3.29 -14.81
CA GLY A 61 -10.95 -4.25 -13.88
C GLY A 61 -10.00 -5.39 -13.53
N LEU A 62 -9.84 -5.65 -12.22
CA LEU A 62 -8.98 -6.72 -11.70
C LEU A 62 -9.41 -8.11 -12.16
N ALA A 63 -10.71 -8.35 -12.39
CA ALA A 63 -11.20 -9.66 -12.85
C ALA A 63 -10.59 -10.14 -14.18
N ALA A 64 -10.05 -9.22 -15.00
CA ALA A 64 -9.42 -9.54 -16.28
C ALA A 64 -7.88 -9.53 -16.23
N LEU A 65 -7.28 -9.08 -15.12
CA LEU A 65 -5.83 -8.83 -15.01
C LEU A 65 -5.18 -9.56 -13.85
N ASP A 66 -5.93 -9.88 -12.81
CA ASP A 66 -5.44 -10.55 -11.62
C ASP A 66 -5.34 -12.06 -11.86
N HIS A 67 -4.13 -12.57 -11.77
CA HIS A 67 -3.83 -14.00 -11.86
C HIS A 67 -3.88 -14.70 -10.50
N ALA A 68 -4.00 -13.97 -9.39
CA ALA A 68 -4.09 -14.54 -8.04
C ALA A 68 -5.45 -15.16 -7.79
N ARG A 69 -5.54 -16.01 -6.77
CA ARG A 69 -6.84 -16.49 -6.30
C ARG A 69 -7.48 -15.45 -5.42
N SER A 70 -8.78 -15.24 -5.57
CA SER A 70 -9.57 -14.26 -4.80
C SER A 70 -9.42 -14.38 -3.26
N LYS A 71 -9.00 -15.53 -2.74
CA LYS A 71 -8.82 -15.78 -1.29
C LYS A 71 -7.42 -15.49 -0.75
N ASP A 72 -6.46 -15.15 -1.60
CA ASP A 72 -5.04 -15.07 -1.21
C ASP A 72 -4.66 -13.72 -0.59
N GLY A 73 -5.56 -12.71 -0.61
CA GLY A 73 -5.28 -11.37 -0.07
C GLY A 73 -4.15 -10.63 -0.81
N ILE A 74 -3.88 -11.04 -2.05
CA ILE A 74 -2.85 -10.50 -2.93
C ILE A 74 -3.45 -10.23 -4.31
N ILE A 75 -2.76 -9.41 -5.09
CA ILE A 75 -3.04 -9.15 -6.49
C ILE A 75 -1.80 -9.59 -7.28
N ALA A 76 -1.96 -10.44 -8.29
CA ALA A 76 -0.86 -10.93 -9.12
C ALA A 76 -1.00 -10.45 -10.56
N LEU A 77 -0.21 -9.45 -10.96
CA LEU A 77 -0.30 -8.86 -12.29
C LEU A 77 0.88 -9.24 -13.17
N ASN A 78 0.61 -9.62 -14.42
CA ASN A 78 1.63 -9.64 -15.45
C ASN A 78 1.73 -8.26 -16.11
N LEU A 79 2.81 -7.51 -15.84
CA LEU A 79 2.93 -6.14 -16.35
C LEU A 79 2.88 -6.02 -17.88
N ASN A 80 3.36 -7.02 -18.63
CA ASN A 80 3.29 -6.98 -20.09
C ASN A 80 1.84 -7.15 -20.58
N GLN A 81 1.07 -8.03 -19.94
CA GLN A 81 -0.36 -8.19 -20.23
C GLN A 81 -1.13 -6.92 -19.90
N VAL A 82 -0.86 -6.30 -18.74
CA VAL A 82 -1.48 -5.02 -18.35
C VAL A 82 -1.20 -3.95 -19.40
N MET A 83 0.06 -3.80 -19.84
CA MET A 83 0.41 -2.84 -20.90
C MET A 83 -0.28 -3.14 -22.23
N ALA A 84 -0.33 -4.41 -22.65
CA ALA A 84 -1.00 -4.80 -23.89
C ALA A 84 -2.51 -4.52 -23.83
N GLN A 85 -3.14 -4.75 -22.67
CA GLN A 85 -4.55 -4.48 -22.47
C GLN A 85 -4.84 -2.97 -22.41
N ALA A 86 -3.99 -2.20 -21.74
CA ALA A 86 -4.09 -0.74 -21.69
C ALA A 86 -3.98 -0.13 -23.10
N GLN A 87 -3.03 -0.61 -23.90
CA GLN A 87 -2.89 -0.17 -25.30
C GLN A 87 -4.13 -0.49 -26.13
N LYS A 88 -4.73 -1.69 -25.97
CA LYS A 88 -5.99 -2.05 -26.63
C LYS A 88 -7.16 -1.17 -26.19
N ALA A 89 -7.16 -0.74 -24.93
CA ALA A 89 -8.18 0.14 -24.37
C ALA A 89 -7.93 1.64 -24.68
N GLY A 90 -6.87 1.98 -25.41
CA GLY A 90 -6.50 3.36 -25.73
C GLY A 90 -6.00 4.17 -24.54
N GLN A 91 -5.57 3.51 -23.46
CA GLN A 91 -5.01 4.15 -22.28
C GLN A 91 -3.52 4.43 -22.49
N ALA A 92 -3.10 5.66 -22.21
CA ALA A 92 -1.68 5.98 -22.11
C ALA A 92 -1.10 5.27 -20.87
N MET A 93 0.10 4.71 -21.00
CA MET A 93 0.79 4.03 -19.90
C MET A 93 2.26 4.42 -19.89
N PRO A 94 2.85 4.62 -18.69
CA PRO A 94 4.29 4.79 -18.55
C PRO A 94 5.07 3.59 -19.09
N THR A 95 6.36 3.79 -19.35
CA THR A 95 7.20 2.70 -19.86
C THR A 95 7.36 1.58 -18.83
N LEU A 96 7.56 0.35 -19.29
CA LEU A 96 7.78 -0.79 -18.40
C LEU A 96 8.98 -0.58 -17.45
N LEU A 97 10.00 0.16 -17.89
CA LEU A 97 11.17 0.48 -17.07
C LEU A 97 10.80 1.37 -15.89
N GLU A 98 10.00 2.41 -16.14
CA GLU A 98 9.53 3.34 -15.11
C GLU A 98 8.58 2.66 -14.12
N LEU A 99 7.63 1.87 -14.64
CA LEU A 99 6.73 1.07 -13.80
C LEU A 99 7.52 0.15 -12.86
N LYS A 100 8.46 -0.62 -13.39
CA LYS A 100 9.30 -1.53 -12.58
C LYS A 100 10.14 -0.81 -11.52
N ARG A 101 10.53 0.44 -11.77
CA ARG A 101 11.29 1.25 -10.81
C ARG A 101 10.39 1.69 -9.66
N HIS A 102 9.24 2.27 -9.98
CA HIS A 102 8.38 2.91 -8.98
C HIS A 102 7.43 1.96 -8.25
N LEU A 103 6.97 0.89 -8.91
CA LEU A 103 6.06 -0.09 -8.30
C LEU A 103 6.70 -0.84 -7.12
N LYS A 104 8.03 -0.96 -7.08
CA LYS A 104 8.73 -1.59 -5.94
C LYS A 104 8.59 -0.80 -4.65
N ASP A 105 8.46 0.52 -4.78
CA ASP A 105 8.35 1.46 -3.66
C ASP A 105 6.89 1.89 -3.42
N ALA A 106 5.93 1.22 -4.04
CA ALA A 106 4.51 1.49 -3.90
C ALA A 106 4.04 1.26 -2.45
N ARG A 107 3.19 2.15 -1.95
CA ARG A 107 2.67 2.17 -0.58
C ARG A 107 1.19 1.79 -0.51
N SER A 108 0.36 2.24 -1.45
CA SER A 108 -1.08 1.93 -1.49
C SER A 108 -1.33 0.42 -1.63
N ARG A 109 -0.58 -0.21 -2.53
CA ARG A 109 -0.58 -1.65 -2.78
C ARG A 109 0.87 -2.14 -2.78
N PRO A 110 1.44 -2.42 -1.59
CA PRO A 110 2.85 -2.75 -1.47
C PRO A 110 3.26 -3.94 -2.33
N PHE A 111 4.37 -3.77 -3.06
CA PHE A 111 5.01 -4.85 -3.79
C PHE A 111 5.58 -5.88 -2.81
N ILE A 112 5.30 -7.16 -3.07
CA ILE A 112 5.74 -8.28 -2.24
C ILE A 112 6.92 -8.99 -2.91
N GLU A 113 6.69 -9.54 -4.10
CA GLU A 113 7.70 -10.34 -4.80
C GLU A 113 7.34 -10.51 -6.29
N ILE A 114 8.28 -11.07 -7.06
CA ILE A 114 8.01 -11.57 -8.41
C ILE A 114 8.10 -13.09 -8.38
N LYS A 115 7.01 -13.77 -8.70
CA LYS A 115 7.00 -15.24 -8.80
C LYS A 115 6.12 -15.74 -9.93
N THR A 116 6.35 -16.98 -10.31
CA THR A 116 5.44 -17.69 -11.22
C THR A 116 4.22 -18.16 -10.44
N VAL A 117 3.03 -17.78 -10.89
CA VAL A 117 1.76 -18.21 -10.31
C VAL A 117 0.98 -19.06 -11.31
N ARG A 118 0.17 -19.98 -10.81
CA ARG A 118 -0.84 -20.66 -11.63
C ARG A 118 -2.04 -19.70 -11.78
N SER A 119 -2.31 -19.30 -13.00
CA SER A 119 -3.31 -18.27 -13.31
C SER A 119 -4.73 -18.80 -13.12
N GLU A 120 -5.63 -17.97 -12.56
CA GLU A 120 -7.08 -18.21 -12.60
C GLU A 120 -7.75 -17.65 -13.86
N LEU A 121 -7.08 -16.76 -14.59
CA LEU A 121 -7.59 -16.21 -15.84
C LEU A 121 -7.62 -17.28 -16.96
N PRO A 122 -8.69 -17.30 -17.80
CA PRO A 122 -8.82 -18.27 -18.88
C PRO A 122 -7.73 -18.08 -19.94
N GLY A 123 -7.20 -19.19 -20.46
CA GLY A 123 -6.16 -19.17 -21.50
C GLY A 123 -4.72 -19.02 -20.98
N PHE A 124 -4.52 -18.98 -19.65
CA PHE A 124 -3.21 -18.92 -19.03
C PHE A 124 -3.00 -20.11 -18.08
N GLU A 125 -1.84 -20.78 -18.18
CA GLU A 125 -1.48 -21.85 -17.25
C GLU A 125 -0.64 -21.30 -16.10
N THR A 126 0.63 -20.99 -16.37
CA THR A 126 1.57 -20.40 -15.42
C THR A 126 2.16 -19.12 -15.96
N VAL A 127 2.11 -18.05 -15.17
CA VAL A 127 2.52 -16.72 -15.59
C VAL A 127 3.45 -16.12 -14.53
N LYS A 128 4.52 -15.45 -14.98
CA LYS A 128 5.38 -14.66 -14.10
C LYS A 128 4.68 -13.36 -13.75
N CYS A 129 4.32 -13.18 -12.49
CA CYS A 129 3.57 -12.04 -12.00
C CYS A 129 4.36 -11.23 -10.98
N TRP A 130 4.06 -9.94 -10.95
CA TRP A 130 4.38 -9.04 -9.86
C TRP A 130 3.26 -9.16 -8.84
N ILE A 131 3.63 -9.49 -7.61
CA ILE A 131 2.68 -9.74 -6.52
C ILE A 131 2.61 -8.49 -5.66
N PHE A 132 1.39 -8.01 -5.44
CA PHE A 132 1.08 -6.87 -4.60
C PHE A 132 0.13 -7.30 -3.49
N LYS A 133 0.16 -6.59 -2.36
CA LYS A 133 -0.84 -6.78 -1.31
C LYS A 133 -2.18 -6.21 -1.76
N ALA A 134 -3.26 -6.96 -1.59
CA ALA A 134 -4.60 -6.43 -1.84
C ALA A 134 -4.95 -5.37 -0.76
N PRO A 135 -5.70 -4.32 -1.10
CA PRO A 135 -6.24 -3.41 -0.08
C PRO A 135 -7.06 -4.21 0.93
N LYS A 136 -6.92 -3.88 2.22
CA LYS A 136 -7.78 -4.47 3.24
C LYS A 136 -9.19 -3.97 3.00
N GLU A 137 -10.10 -4.87 2.67
CA GLU A 137 -11.53 -4.58 2.75
C GLU A 137 -11.81 -4.40 4.24
N ASP A 138 -11.98 -3.16 4.70
CA ASP A 138 -12.43 -2.87 6.05
C ASP A 138 -13.83 -3.46 6.18
N ARG A 139 -13.91 -4.66 6.74
CA ARG A 139 -15.16 -5.29 7.14
C ARG A 139 -15.77 -4.45 8.25
N LEU A 140 -16.63 -3.51 7.87
CA LEU A 140 -17.67 -2.94 8.72
C LEU A 140 -18.72 -4.01 9.04
#